data_AF-A0A4S2RTF2-F1
#
_entry.id   AF-A0A4S2RTF2-F1
#
_cell.length_a   1.000
_cell.length_b   1.000
_cell.length_c   1.000
_cell.angle_alpha   90.00
_cell.angle_beta   90.00
_cell.angle_gamma   90.00
#
_symmetry.space_group_name_H-M   'P 1'
#
loop_
_entity.id
_entity.type
_entity.pdbx_description
1 polymer ?
#
loop_
_entity_poly.entity_id
_entity_poly.type
_entity_poly.pdbx_seq_one_letter_code
_entity_poly.pdbx_strand_id
1 'polypeptide(L)'
;MTWLRRNRCLPPGVTQLASLVAEVRTAEQALIYSVVDSPVSADLRRDLMGLLVVPEGDAVSVLERWRTVPREVSGRGQKGALERARDVRGLGVGELDLWRVPPVKLAELARFGVGTHAPRLRRLVEPRRTATVLATVRHLENASVDDALTLFEVLMSTKLLARAARADDKAKLKTMPRLRKAAVTVACAVSVLMDTPVEELDPAVPVSVAQAWERIEKVVTREDLAKALADLAEVLPEGTDEDAETACGRSCWTGTPPCGASPRCWPTSCPGARPGPGSQCWRRCGSCRRCRPGASRDPSTSTPGC
;
A
#
# COMPACT_ATOMS: atom_id res chain seq x y z
N MET A 1 19.86 30.47 32.71
CA MET A 1 19.80 31.51 33.77
C MET A 1 19.95 30.95 35.20
N THR A 2 19.37 29.79 35.53
CA THR A 2 19.38 29.23 36.90
C THR A 2 20.79 28.85 37.39
N TRP A 3 21.62 28.27 36.53
CA TRP A 3 23.02 27.92 36.85
C TRP A 3 23.89 29.16 37.13
N LEU A 4 23.81 30.20 36.28
CA LEU A 4 24.59 31.45 36.44
C LEU A 4 24.21 32.21 37.73
N ARG A 5 22.91 32.28 38.05
CA ARG A 5 22.43 32.87 39.30
C ARG A 5 22.89 32.08 40.53
N ARG A 6 22.89 30.74 40.43
CA ARG A 6 23.35 29.85 41.52
C ARG A 6 24.86 29.97 41.76
N ASN A 7 25.65 30.23 40.71
CA ASN A 7 27.10 30.37 40.78
C ASN A 7 27.57 31.84 40.88
N ARG A 8 26.64 32.80 41.10
CA ARG A 8 26.92 34.25 41.24
C ARG A 8 27.75 34.85 40.09
N CYS A 9 27.55 34.36 38.87
CA CYS A 9 28.20 34.88 37.67
C CYS A 9 27.39 36.06 37.12
N LEU A 10 28.00 37.25 36.94
CA LEU A 10 27.42 38.32 36.14
C LEU A 10 27.35 37.85 34.67
N PRO A 11 26.17 37.88 34.01
CA PRO A 11 26.09 37.49 32.62
C PRO A 11 26.84 38.53 31.76
N PRO A 12 27.65 38.09 30.78
CA PRO A 12 28.23 39.01 29.81
C PRO A 12 27.12 39.69 29.00
N GLY A 13 27.45 40.82 28.38
CA GLY A 13 26.51 41.50 27.47
C GLY A 13 26.00 40.54 26.38
N VAL A 14 24.77 40.72 25.91
CA VAL A 14 24.14 39.82 24.92
C VAL A 14 24.99 39.58 23.67
N THR A 15 25.76 40.57 23.23
CA THR A 15 26.70 40.47 22.11
C THR A 15 27.89 39.56 22.43
N GLN A 16 28.47 39.69 23.61
CA GLN A 16 29.56 38.83 24.09
C GLN A 16 29.09 37.39 24.29
N LEU A 17 27.89 37.20 24.84
CA LEU A 17 27.29 35.86 24.98
C LEU A 17 27.06 35.21 23.61
N ALA A 18 26.57 35.97 22.63
CA ALA A 18 26.37 35.47 21.27
C ALA A 18 27.70 35.06 20.60
N SER A 19 28.77 35.86 20.78
CA SER A 19 30.12 35.52 20.28
C SER A 19 30.62 34.22 20.90
N LEU A 20 30.58 34.10 22.23
CA LEU A 20 31.03 32.88 22.93
C LEU A 20 30.24 31.63 22.51
N VAL A 21 28.92 31.75 22.35
CA VAL A 21 28.09 30.64 21.88
C VAL A 21 28.44 30.28 20.43
N ALA A 22 28.71 31.26 19.56
CA ALA A 22 29.13 31.01 18.19
C ALA A 22 30.51 30.34 18.11
N GLU A 23 31.46 30.76 18.94
CA GLU A 23 32.79 30.16 19.04
C GLU A 23 32.72 28.70 19.49
N VAL A 24 32.01 28.41 20.58
CA VAL A 24 31.81 27.03 21.07
C VAL A 24 31.13 26.18 20.00
N ARG A 25 30.08 26.68 19.36
CA ARG A 25 29.41 25.94 18.27
C ARG A 25 30.32 25.66 17.09
N THR A 26 31.21 26.60 16.75
CA THR A 26 32.16 26.45 15.65
C THR A 26 33.22 25.41 16.00
N ALA A 27 33.74 25.44 17.22
CA ALA A 27 34.69 24.43 17.73
C ALA A 27 34.06 23.03 17.76
N GLU A 28 32.86 22.89 18.31
CA GLU A 28 32.14 21.61 18.36
C GLU A 28 31.82 21.06 16.95
N GLN A 29 31.45 21.93 16.01
CA GLN A 29 31.27 21.52 14.62
C GLN A 29 32.57 21.01 13.99
N ALA A 30 33.69 21.69 14.25
CA ALA A 30 34.99 21.25 13.76
C ALA A 30 35.37 19.87 14.30
N LEU A 31 35.07 19.59 15.58
CA LEU A 31 35.24 18.27 16.17
C LEU A 31 34.34 17.21 15.53
N ILE A 32 33.07 17.52 15.27
CA ILE A 32 32.17 16.59 14.57
C ILE A 32 32.74 16.25 13.19
N TYR A 33 33.20 17.25 12.44
CA TYR A 33 33.77 17.01 11.11
C TYR A 33 35.03 16.14 11.18
N SER A 34 35.92 16.34 12.15
CA SER A 34 37.10 15.51 12.31
C SER A 34 36.76 14.07 12.72
N VAL A 35 35.75 13.87 13.58
CA VAL A 35 35.28 12.53 13.97
C VAL A 35 34.69 11.78 12.77
N VAL A 36 33.90 12.46 11.93
CA VAL A 36 33.34 11.88 10.70
C VAL A 36 34.44 11.54 9.69
N ASP A 37 35.49 12.34 9.64
CA ASP A 37 36.61 12.19 8.70
C ASP A 37 37.64 11.13 9.14
N SER A 38 37.75 10.88 10.45
CA SER A 38 38.74 9.97 11.05
C SER A 38 38.74 8.54 10.50
N PRO A 39 37.61 7.87 10.20
CA PRO A 39 37.62 6.52 9.64
C PRO A 39 37.85 6.48 8.13
N VAL A 40 37.95 7.63 7.45
CA VAL A 40 38.04 7.69 5.98
C VAL A 40 39.47 7.42 5.51
N SER A 41 39.67 6.31 4.79
CA SER A 41 40.95 5.96 4.19
C SER A 41 41.36 6.96 3.09
N ALA A 42 42.65 7.01 2.75
CA ALA A 42 43.15 7.89 1.70
C ALA A 42 42.54 7.59 0.32
N ASP A 43 42.30 6.31 0.02
CA ASP A 43 41.66 5.88 -1.23
C ASP A 43 40.18 6.27 -1.26
N LEU A 44 39.43 5.99 -0.19
CA LEU A 44 38.03 6.39 -0.10
C LEU A 44 37.88 7.92 -0.17
N ARG A 45 38.78 8.69 0.45
CA ARG A 45 38.79 10.14 0.32
C ARG A 45 38.98 10.57 -1.13
N ARG A 46 39.89 9.92 -1.87
CA ARG A 46 40.13 10.19 -3.29
C ARG A 46 38.87 9.92 -4.11
N ASP A 47 38.21 8.79 -3.85
CA ASP A 47 36.97 8.40 -4.53
C ASP A 47 35.82 9.39 -4.24
N LEU A 48 35.61 9.74 -2.96
CA LEU A 48 34.61 10.72 -2.54
C LEU A 48 34.83 12.08 -3.20
N MET A 49 36.09 12.55 -3.27
CA MET A 49 36.40 13.82 -3.93
C MET A 49 36.27 13.72 -5.45
N GLY A 50 36.53 12.56 -6.03
CA GLY A 50 36.27 12.25 -7.44
C GLY A 50 34.80 12.45 -7.83
N LEU A 51 33.86 12.18 -6.92
CA LEU A 51 32.42 12.38 -7.18
C LEU A 51 32.03 13.84 -7.47
N LEU A 52 32.84 14.79 -6.99
CA LEU A 52 32.64 16.23 -7.19
C LEU A 52 33.18 16.73 -8.52
N VAL A 53 34.00 15.93 -9.20
CA VAL A 53 34.59 16.28 -10.50
C VAL A 53 33.62 15.87 -11.61
N VAL A 54 33.53 16.69 -12.65
CA VAL A 54 32.80 16.35 -13.87
C VAL A 54 33.74 15.54 -14.76
N PRO A 55 33.44 14.27 -15.07
CA PRO A 55 34.25 13.49 -16.00
C PRO A 55 34.31 14.12 -17.39
N GLU A 56 35.36 13.84 -18.15
CA GLU A 56 35.48 14.31 -19.52
C GLU A 56 34.32 13.77 -20.39
N GLY A 57 33.66 14.66 -21.13
CA GLY A 57 32.51 14.32 -21.97
C GLY A 57 31.15 14.29 -21.24
N ASP A 58 31.14 14.39 -19.90
CA ASP A 58 29.90 14.48 -19.12
C ASP A 58 29.49 15.93 -18.86
N ALA A 59 28.18 16.18 -18.77
CA ALA A 59 27.63 17.48 -18.39
C ALA A 59 27.53 17.71 -16.87
N VAL A 60 27.53 16.62 -16.09
CA VAL A 60 27.26 16.62 -14.65
C VAL A 60 28.20 15.68 -13.91
N SER A 61 28.53 16.00 -12.66
CA SER A 61 29.40 15.15 -11.84
C SER A 61 28.70 13.84 -11.44
N VAL A 62 29.48 12.85 -11.02
CA VAL A 62 28.95 11.56 -10.56
C VAL A 62 27.96 11.75 -9.41
N LEU A 63 28.29 12.64 -8.46
CA LEU A 63 27.41 12.96 -7.34
C LEU A 63 26.04 13.51 -7.80
N GLU A 64 26.03 14.39 -8.80
CA GLU A 64 24.77 14.94 -9.33
C GLU A 64 23.95 13.89 -10.09
N ARG A 65 24.61 12.96 -10.81
CA ARG A 65 23.92 11.80 -11.40
C ARG A 65 23.27 10.94 -10.33
N TRP A 66 23.98 10.64 -9.24
CA TRP A 66 23.44 9.84 -8.14
C TRP A 66 22.35 10.54 -7.32
N ARG A 67 22.22 11.86 -7.40
CA ARG A 67 21.07 12.57 -6.81
C ARG A 67 19.82 12.52 -7.68
N THR A 68 20.00 12.24 -8.97
CA THR A 68 18.88 12.20 -9.91
C THR A 68 18.20 10.85 -9.84
N VAL A 69 17.03 10.82 -9.23
CA VAL A 69 16.22 9.61 -9.11
C VAL A 69 15.64 9.22 -10.48
N PRO A 70 15.80 7.97 -10.96
CA PRO A 70 15.13 7.50 -12.17
C PRO A 70 13.61 7.54 -12.01
N ARG A 71 12.91 8.20 -12.94
CA ARG A 71 11.43 8.36 -12.88
C ARG A 71 10.68 7.57 -13.95
N GLU A 72 11.40 6.91 -14.85
CA GLU A 72 10.78 6.16 -15.93
C GLU A 72 10.19 4.85 -15.40
N VAL A 73 8.86 4.73 -15.39
CA VAL A 73 8.14 3.49 -15.04
C VAL A 73 8.27 2.48 -16.20
N SER A 74 9.47 1.94 -16.35
CA SER A 74 9.84 0.96 -17.37
C SER A 74 10.93 0.02 -16.85
N GLY A 75 11.12 -1.13 -17.49
CA GLY A 75 12.21 -2.05 -17.12
C GLY A 75 13.59 -1.39 -17.24
N ARG A 76 13.79 -0.47 -18.19
CA ARG A 76 15.04 0.30 -18.32
C ARG A 76 15.23 1.27 -17.17
N GLY A 77 14.16 1.96 -16.76
CA GLY A 77 14.19 2.84 -15.58
C GLY A 77 14.50 2.06 -14.30
N GLN A 78 13.90 0.88 -14.13
CA GLN A 78 14.18 -0.02 -13.01
C GLN A 78 15.64 -0.49 -13.00
N LYS A 79 16.18 -0.87 -14.16
CA LYS A 79 17.60 -1.24 -14.31
C LYS A 79 18.50 -0.08 -13.88
N GLY A 80 18.21 1.14 -14.34
CA GLY A 80 18.96 2.34 -13.96
C GLY A 80 18.88 2.65 -12.46
N ALA A 81 17.73 2.41 -11.82
CA ALA A 81 17.58 2.58 -10.36
C ALA A 81 18.43 1.58 -9.58
N LEU A 82 18.47 0.31 -10.01
CA LEU A 82 19.30 -0.73 -9.40
C LEU A 82 20.80 -0.52 -9.66
N GLU A 83 21.19 -0.08 -10.86
CA GLU A 83 22.57 0.28 -11.20
C GLU A 83 23.04 1.44 -10.33
N ARG A 84 22.22 2.49 -10.18
CA ARG A 84 22.50 3.59 -9.25
C ARG A 84 22.70 3.09 -7.82
N ALA A 85 21.82 2.21 -7.32
CA ALA A 85 21.96 1.67 -5.96
C ALA A 85 23.24 0.83 -5.80
N ARG A 86 23.58 0.04 -6.81
CA ARG A 86 24.85 -0.71 -6.86
C ARG A 86 26.05 0.24 -6.83
N ASP A 87 26.06 1.27 -7.66
CA ASP A 87 27.20 2.19 -7.79
C ASP A 87 27.43 2.98 -6.50
N VAL A 88 26.35 3.47 -5.88
CA VAL A 88 26.43 4.19 -4.59
C VAL A 88 26.93 3.26 -3.49
N ARG A 89 26.40 2.03 -3.40
CA ARG A 89 26.82 1.03 -2.42
C ARG A 89 28.27 0.57 -2.66
N GLY A 90 28.73 0.56 -3.91
CA GLY A 90 30.07 0.17 -4.30
C GLY A 90 31.19 1.02 -3.68
N LEU A 91 30.89 2.21 -3.16
CA LEU A 91 31.86 3.03 -2.42
C LEU A 91 32.17 2.52 -1.01
N GLY A 92 31.38 1.59 -0.46
CA GLY A 92 31.65 1.02 0.87
C GLY A 92 31.51 2.00 2.04
N VAL A 93 30.94 3.20 1.81
CA VAL A 93 30.71 4.21 2.88
C VAL A 93 29.86 3.63 4.01
N GLY A 94 29.01 2.65 3.71
CA GLY A 94 28.14 2.04 4.68
C GLY A 94 28.80 1.12 5.70
N GLU A 95 30.03 0.72 5.45
CA GLU A 95 30.84 -0.13 6.31
C GLU A 95 31.64 0.68 7.35
N LEU A 96 31.70 2.01 7.18
CA LEU A 96 32.38 2.88 8.12
C LEU A 96 31.64 2.97 9.44
N ASP A 97 32.38 2.78 10.52
CA ASP A 97 31.86 2.91 11.87
C ASP A 97 31.80 4.39 12.30
N LEU A 98 30.59 4.93 12.32
CA LEU A 98 30.31 6.33 12.69
C LEU A 98 29.53 6.44 14.00
N TRP A 99 29.57 5.42 14.87
CA TRP A 99 28.79 5.38 16.12
C TRP A 99 29.01 6.59 17.05
N ARG A 100 30.21 7.20 17.01
CA ARG A 100 30.56 8.37 17.81
C ARG A 100 29.89 9.66 17.33
N VAL A 101 29.34 9.67 16.11
CA VAL A 101 28.70 10.84 15.53
C VAL A 101 27.19 10.75 15.78
N PRO A 102 26.58 11.76 16.42
CA PRO A 102 25.13 11.78 16.60
C PRO A 102 24.41 11.69 15.24
N PRO A 103 23.37 10.84 15.09
CA PRO A 103 22.70 10.63 13.81
C PRO A 103 22.05 11.91 13.27
N VAL A 104 21.61 12.81 14.15
CA VAL A 104 21.09 14.13 13.78
C VAL A 104 22.15 14.95 13.04
N LYS A 105 23.42 14.88 13.46
CA LYS A 105 24.53 15.63 12.84
C LYS A 105 24.95 15.04 11.50
N LEU A 106 24.96 13.72 11.38
CA LEU A 106 25.12 13.07 10.07
C LEU A 106 23.97 13.45 9.12
N ALA A 107 22.72 13.47 9.61
CA ALA A 107 21.58 13.88 8.80
C ALA A 107 21.63 15.37 8.42
N GLU A 108 22.08 16.27 9.30
CA GLU A 108 22.32 17.69 8.97
C GLU A 108 23.37 17.85 7.86
N LEU A 109 24.50 17.14 7.97
CA LEU A 109 25.55 17.13 6.94
C LEU A 109 25.04 16.57 5.61
N ALA A 110 24.31 15.47 5.65
CA ALA A 110 23.69 14.86 4.48
C ALA A 110 22.70 15.82 3.81
N ARG A 111 21.80 16.45 4.58
CA ARG A 111 20.84 17.45 4.06
C ARG A 111 21.55 18.63 3.41
N PHE A 112 22.56 19.19 4.08
CA PHE A 112 23.35 20.28 3.52
C PHE A 112 23.98 19.86 2.19
N GLY A 113 24.59 18.68 2.16
CA GLY A 113 25.25 18.21 0.97
C GLY A 113 24.27 17.93 -0.16
N VAL A 114 23.17 17.21 0.06
CA VAL A 114 22.11 16.94 -0.95
C VAL A 114 21.58 18.23 -1.57
N GLY A 115 21.37 19.28 -0.76
CA GLY A 115 20.91 20.58 -1.24
C GLY A 115 21.98 21.47 -1.88
N THR A 116 23.25 21.04 -1.91
CA THR A 116 24.38 21.85 -2.35
C THR A 116 25.08 21.26 -3.57
N HIS A 117 25.21 22.06 -4.63
CA HIS A 117 25.90 21.64 -5.87
C HIS A 117 27.39 21.34 -5.67
N ALA A 118 27.91 20.42 -6.49
CA ALA A 118 29.31 19.96 -6.43
C ALA A 118 30.38 21.08 -6.38
N PRO A 119 30.30 22.18 -7.17
CA PRO A 119 31.29 23.26 -7.09
C PRO A 119 31.32 23.97 -5.73
N ARG A 120 30.18 24.07 -5.04
CA ARG A 120 30.10 24.68 -3.71
C ARG A 120 30.62 23.73 -2.63
N LEU A 121 30.38 22.43 -2.76
CA LEU A 121 30.99 21.41 -1.89
C LEU A 121 32.52 21.44 -2.02
N ARG A 122 33.05 21.58 -3.23
CA ARG A 122 34.49 21.67 -3.49
C ARG A 122 35.18 22.87 -2.81
N ARG A 123 34.43 23.92 -2.45
CA ARG A 123 34.97 25.12 -1.77
C ARG A 123 35.02 24.97 -0.26
N LEU A 124 34.42 23.93 0.32
CA LEU A 124 34.48 23.68 1.76
C LEU A 124 35.93 23.37 2.17
N VAL A 125 36.34 23.83 3.35
CA VAL A 125 37.66 23.52 3.92
C VAL A 125 37.61 22.12 4.54
N GLU A 126 38.72 21.37 4.47
CA GLU A 126 38.82 20.09 5.19
C GLU A 126 38.87 20.33 6.71
N PRO A 127 38.33 19.43 7.54
CA PRO A 127 37.71 18.13 7.21
C PRO A 127 36.23 18.21 6.83
N ARG A 128 35.63 19.41 6.83
CA ARG A 128 34.19 19.59 6.59
C ARG A 128 33.76 19.11 5.21
N ARG A 129 34.61 19.28 4.19
CA ARG A 129 34.32 18.82 2.83
C ARG A 129 34.14 17.31 2.79
N THR A 130 35.13 16.55 3.24
CA THR A 130 35.06 15.09 3.26
C THR A 130 33.90 14.59 4.11
N ALA A 131 33.72 15.15 5.32
CA ALA A 131 32.62 14.78 6.20
C ALA A 131 31.23 15.01 5.57
N THR A 132 31.06 16.11 4.84
CA THR A 132 29.80 16.43 4.14
C THR A 132 29.54 15.45 3.00
N VAL A 133 30.54 15.19 2.16
CA VAL A 133 30.39 14.26 1.02
C VAL A 133 30.13 12.85 1.52
N LEU A 134 30.85 12.41 2.55
CA LEU A 134 30.63 11.11 3.19
C LEU A 134 29.17 10.96 3.68
N ALA A 135 28.69 11.94 4.44
CA ALA A 135 27.32 11.95 4.93
C ALA A 135 26.28 11.93 3.79
N THR A 136 26.55 12.64 2.68
CA THR A 136 25.65 12.59 1.52
C THR A 136 25.61 11.22 0.86
N VAL A 137 26.76 10.57 0.67
CA VAL A 137 26.81 9.25 0.05
C VAL A 137 26.11 8.23 0.96
N ARG A 138 26.34 8.29 2.27
CA ARG A 138 25.65 7.43 3.24
C ARG A 138 24.12 7.59 3.19
N HIS A 139 23.65 8.82 2.98
CA HIS A 139 22.22 9.07 2.79
C HIS A 139 21.71 8.54 1.44
N LEU A 140 22.47 8.76 0.36
CA LEU A 140 22.12 8.27 -0.98
C LEU A 140 22.13 6.74 -1.06
N GLU A 141 22.93 6.05 -0.25
CA GLU A 141 22.98 4.59 -0.18
C GLU A 141 21.59 4.03 0.17
N ASN A 142 21.00 4.51 1.27
CA ASN A 142 19.66 4.10 1.68
C ASN A 142 18.59 4.62 0.70
N ALA A 143 18.66 5.91 0.34
CA ALA A 143 17.68 6.52 -0.54
C ALA A 143 17.62 5.84 -1.91
N SER A 144 18.76 5.38 -2.45
CA SER A 144 18.81 4.72 -3.75
C SER A 144 18.12 3.35 -3.77
N VAL A 145 18.18 2.62 -2.65
CA VAL A 145 17.46 1.36 -2.48
C VAL A 145 15.96 1.63 -2.36
N ASP A 146 15.56 2.62 -1.54
CA ASP A 146 14.16 3.02 -1.38
C ASP A 146 13.54 3.50 -2.70
N ASP A 147 14.28 4.28 -3.48
CA ASP A 147 13.88 4.75 -4.81
C ASP A 147 13.66 3.57 -5.77
N ALA A 148 14.56 2.58 -5.76
CA ALA A 148 14.45 1.39 -6.62
C ALA A 148 13.26 0.51 -6.23
N LEU A 149 12.96 0.37 -4.93
CA LEU A 149 11.79 -0.35 -4.44
C LEU A 149 10.48 0.37 -4.77
N THR A 150 10.47 1.70 -4.60
CA THR A 150 9.31 2.55 -4.94
C THR A 150 9.00 2.46 -6.43
N LEU A 151 10.02 2.54 -7.29
CA LEU A 151 9.83 2.40 -8.74
C LEU A 151 9.34 0.99 -9.11
N PHE A 152 9.84 -0.04 -8.43
CA PHE A 152 9.43 -1.42 -8.65
C PHE A 152 7.95 -1.62 -8.32
N GLU A 153 7.48 -1.09 -7.19
CA GLU A 153 6.07 -1.18 -6.80
C GLU A 153 5.14 -0.55 -7.85
N VAL A 154 5.49 0.64 -8.34
CA VAL A 154 4.72 1.32 -9.39
C VAL A 154 4.77 0.53 -10.71
N LEU A 155 5.92 -0.05 -11.06
CA LEU A 155 6.06 -0.88 -12.26
C LEU A 155 5.22 -2.16 -12.18
N MET A 156 5.28 -2.87 -11.05
CA MET A 156 4.51 -4.08 -10.80
C MET A 156 3.02 -3.83 -10.91
N SER A 157 2.51 -2.82 -10.19
CA SER A 157 1.09 -2.48 -10.18
C SER A 157 0.58 -2.03 -11.55
N THR A 158 1.30 -1.12 -12.22
CA THR A 158 0.78 -0.46 -13.43
C THR A 158 1.04 -1.22 -14.73
N LYS A 159 2.19 -1.89 -14.86
CA LYS A 159 2.61 -2.52 -16.13
C LYS A 159 2.35 -4.01 -16.18
N LEU A 160 2.46 -4.70 -15.04
CA LEU A 160 2.35 -6.16 -14.99
C LEU A 160 0.97 -6.58 -14.50
N LEU A 161 0.61 -6.23 -13.26
CA LEU A 161 -0.66 -6.63 -12.65
C LEU A 161 -1.86 -6.03 -13.38
N ALA A 162 -1.86 -4.72 -13.63
CA ALA A 162 -2.96 -4.10 -14.37
C ALA A 162 -3.06 -4.60 -15.83
N ARG A 163 -1.98 -5.10 -16.43
CA ARG A 163 -2.04 -5.71 -17.77
C ARG A 163 -2.62 -7.12 -17.71
N ALA A 164 -2.19 -7.91 -16.72
CA ALA A 164 -2.73 -9.24 -16.48
C ALA A 164 -4.23 -9.17 -16.16
N ALA A 165 -4.65 -8.26 -15.26
CA ALA A 165 -6.05 -8.04 -14.93
C ALA A 165 -6.89 -7.68 -16.16
N ARG A 166 -6.44 -6.74 -17.00
CA ARG A 166 -7.15 -6.41 -18.26
C ARG A 166 -7.20 -7.59 -19.24
N ALA A 167 -6.16 -8.41 -19.29
CA ALA A 167 -6.14 -9.60 -20.15
C ALA A 167 -7.12 -10.66 -19.65
N ASP A 168 -7.19 -10.85 -18.33
CA ASP A 168 -8.15 -11.74 -17.66
C ASP A 168 -9.58 -11.24 -17.83
N ASP A 169 -9.86 -9.96 -17.58
CA ASP A 169 -11.17 -9.34 -17.84
C ASP A 169 -11.60 -9.53 -19.30
N LYS A 170 -10.66 -9.37 -20.25
CA LYS A 170 -10.93 -9.61 -21.67
C LYS A 170 -11.21 -11.08 -21.96
N ALA A 171 -10.56 -12.02 -21.27
CA ALA A 171 -10.84 -13.44 -21.40
C ALA A 171 -12.23 -13.78 -20.83
N LYS A 172 -12.57 -13.27 -19.63
CA LYS A 172 -13.88 -13.39 -19.01
C LYS A 172 -15.01 -12.82 -19.87
N LEU A 173 -14.80 -11.65 -20.48
CA LEU A 173 -15.76 -11.06 -21.42
C LEU A 173 -15.98 -11.92 -22.67
N LYS A 174 -14.97 -12.66 -23.13
CA LYS A 174 -15.11 -13.59 -24.26
C LYS A 174 -15.87 -14.86 -23.89
N THR A 175 -15.75 -15.36 -22.65
CA THR A 175 -16.44 -16.57 -22.20
C THR A 175 -17.88 -16.31 -21.74
N MET A 176 -18.22 -15.06 -21.37
CA MET A 176 -19.55 -14.64 -20.93
C MET A 176 -20.72 -15.09 -21.83
N PRO A 177 -20.67 -15.01 -23.18
CA PRO A 177 -21.76 -15.49 -24.02
C PRO A 177 -22.00 -17.00 -23.95
N ARG A 178 -20.93 -17.80 -23.88
CA ARG A 178 -21.02 -19.27 -23.73
C ARG A 178 -21.62 -19.61 -22.36
N LEU A 179 -21.16 -18.95 -21.30
CA LEU A 179 -21.69 -19.08 -19.96
C LEU A 179 -23.18 -18.73 -19.87
N ARG A 180 -23.60 -17.61 -20.48
CA ARG A 180 -25.02 -17.19 -20.51
C ARG A 180 -25.91 -18.22 -21.20
N LYS A 181 -25.46 -18.80 -22.32
CA LYS A 181 -26.22 -19.84 -23.03
C LYS A 181 -26.37 -21.08 -22.15
N ALA A 182 -25.28 -21.59 -21.59
CA ALA A 182 -25.30 -22.75 -20.71
C ALA A 182 -26.20 -22.53 -19.47
N ALA A 183 -26.11 -21.35 -18.83
CA ALA A 183 -26.94 -21.00 -17.69
C ALA A 183 -28.44 -20.93 -18.04
N VAL A 184 -28.81 -20.38 -19.20
CA VAL A 184 -30.22 -20.37 -19.67
C VAL A 184 -30.72 -21.79 -19.92
N THR A 185 -29.92 -22.64 -20.58
CA THR A 185 -30.29 -24.03 -20.85
C THR A 185 -30.52 -24.82 -19.56
N VAL A 186 -29.66 -24.66 -18.56
CA VAL A 186 -29.85 -25.29 -17.24
C VAL A 186 -31.05 -24.70 -16.50
N ALA A 187 -31.23 -23.38 -16.52
CA ALA A 187 -32.37 -22.73 -15.88
C ALA A 187 -33.71 -23.19 -16.47
N CYS A 188 -33.81 -23.37 -17.79
CA CYS A 188 -35.00 -23.93 -18.44
C CYS A 188 -35.28 -25.38 -18.01
N ALA A 189 -34.25 -26.22 -17.87
CA ALA A 189 -34.44 -27.58 -17.40
C ALA A 189 -34.89 -27.63 -15.93
N VAL A 190 -34.31 -26.77 -15.08
CA VAL A 190 -34.69 -26.67 -13.66
C VAL A 190 -36.08 -26.06 -13.49
N SER A 191 -36.47 -25.06 -14.29
CA SER A 191 -37.83 -24.48 -14.20
C SER A 191 -38.90 -25.53 -14.51
N VAL A 192 -38.68 -26.37 -15.52
CA VAL A 192 -39.60 -27.49 -15.83
C VAL A 192 -39.70 -28.45 -14.65
N LEU A 193 -38.59 -28.77 -13.98
CA LEU A 193 -38.59 -29.60 -12.79
C LEU A 193 -39.38 -28.95 -11.64
N MET A 194 -39.20 -27.65 -11.41
CA MET A 194 -39.88 -26.90 -10.33
C MET A 194 -41.38 -26.68 -10.61
N ASP A 195 -41.76 -26.52 -11.88
CA ASP A 195 -43.16 -26.36 -12.32
C ASP A 195 -43.90 -27.71 -12.42
N THR A 196 -43.21 -28.82 -12.19
CA THR A 196 -43.82 -30.15 -12.12
C THR A 196 -44.59 -30.24 -10.80
N PRO A 197 -45.94 -30.27 -10.80
CA PRO A 197 -46.69 -30.36 -9.57
C PRO A 197 -46.32 -31.68 -8.88
N VAL A 198 -45.82 -31.57 -7.66
CA VAL A 198 -45.82 -32.69 -6.72
C VAL A 198 -47.27 -32.82 -6.31
N GLU A 199 -48.04 -33.62 -7.03
CA GLU A 199 -49.40 -33.91 -6.59
C GLU A 199 -49.32 -34.44 -5.15
N GLU A 200 -50.05 -33.80 -4.24
CA GLU A 200 -50.37 -34.34 -2.91
C GLU A 200 -51.21 -35.62 -3.10
N LEU A 201 -50.58 -36.68 -3.55
CA LEU A 201 -51.17 -38.00 -3.71
C LEU A 201 -50.41 -38.94 -2.79
N ASP A 202 -51.15 -39.42 -1.78
CA ASP A 202 -51.07 -40.71 -1.11
C ASP A 202 -49.65 -41.31 -0.95
N PRO A 203 -49.14 -41.57 0.27
CA PRO A 203 -47.74 -41.97 0.57
C PRO A 203 -47.16 -43.22 -0.14
N ALA A 204 -47.83 -43.79 -1.15
CA ALA A 204 -47.45 -45.00 -1.87
C ALA A 204 -47.03 -44.80 -3.34
N VAL A 205 -47.17 -43.62 -3.97
CA VAL A 205 -46.74 -43.43 -5.38
C VAL A 205 -45.69 -42.33 -5.48
N PRO A 206 -44.38 -42.67 -5.48
CA PRO A 206 -43.34 -41.68 -5.69
C PRO A 206 -43.45 -41.09 -7.09
N VAL A 207 -43.38 -39.76 -7.20
CA VAL A 207 -43.21 -39.04 -8.47
C VAL A 207 -42.09 -39.72 -9.25
N SER A 208 -42.43 -40.38 -10.37
CA SER A 208 -41.43 -41.15 -11.08
C SER A 208 -40.42 -40.21 -11.74
N VAL A 209 -39.14 -40.40 -11.41
CA VAL A 209 -38.01 -39.66 -12.00
C VAL A 209 -38.08 -39.71 -13.54
N ALA A 210 -38.62 -40.79 -14.11
CA ALA A 210 -38.85 -40.96 -15.53
C ALA A 210 -39.81 -39.92 -16.13
N GLN A 211 -40.94 -39.62 -15.46
CA GLN A 211 -41.92 -38.64 -15.95
C GLN A 211 -41.39 -37.20 -15.88
N ALA A 212 -40.60 -36.88 -14.84
CA ALA A 212 -39.94 -35.58 -14.74
C ALA A 212 -38.92 -35.41 -15.87
N TRP A 213 -38.12 -36.44 -16.15
CA TRP A 213 -37.16 -36.43 -17.26
C TRP A 213 -37.82 -36.32 -18.64
N GLU A 214 -38.93 -37.02 -18.88
CA GLU A 214 -39.67 -36.94 -20.14
C GLU A 214 -40.23 -35.53 -20.40
N ARG A 215 -40.61 -34.81 -19.34
CA ARG A 215 -41.02 -33.39 -19.43
C ARG A 215 -39.84 -32.46 -19.72
N ILE A 216 -38.68 -32.70 -19.11
CA ILE A 216 -37.45 -31.93 -19.36
C ILE A 216 -36.97 -32.13 -20.81
N GLU A 217 -37.01 -33.37 -21.32
CA GLU A 217 -36.55 -33.73 -22.66
C GLU A 217 -37.35 -33.06 -23.79
N LYS A 218 -38.59 -32.64 -23.51
CA LYS A 218 -39.41 -31.83 -24.44
C LYS A 218 -38.91 -30.39 -24.62
N VAL A 219 -38.13 -29.87 -23.67
CA VAL A 219 -37.65 -28.47 -23.66
C VAL A 219 -36.15 -28.40 -23.93
N VAL A 220 -35.37 -29.33 -23.36
CA VAL A 220 -33.91 -29.42 -23.52
C VAL A 220 -33.51 -30.88 -23.64
N THR A 221 -32.79 -31.24 -24.70
CA THR A 221 -32.28 -32.60 -24.88
C THR A 221 -31.26 -32.95 -23.80
N ARG A 222 -31.15 -34.23 -23.44
CA ARG A 222 -30.17 -34.69 -22.44
C ARG A 222 -28.73 -34.39 -22.86
N GLU A 223 -28.44 -34.42 -24.16
CA GLU A 223 -27.11 -34.09 -24.71
C GLU A 223 -26.78 -32.60 -24.56
N ASP A 224 -27.74 -31.71 -24.81
CA ASP A 224 -27.53 -30.27 -24.69
C ASP A 224 -27.43 -29.82 -23.24
N LEU A 225 -28.16 -30.49 -22.33
CA LEU A 225 -28.01 -30.30 -20.89
C LEU A 225 -26.63 -30.78 -20.40
N ALA A 226 -26.16 -31.93 -20.86
CA ALA A 226 -24.83 -32.44 -20.53
C ALA A 226 -23.71 -31.51 -21.04
N LYS A 227 -23.86 -30.98 -22.27
CA LYS A 227 -22.95 -29.95 -22.81
C LYS A 227 -22.99 -28.65 -22.00
N ALA A 228 -24.17 -28.17 -21.62
CA ALA A 228 -24.31 -26.97 -20.80
C ALA A 228 -23.67 -27.14 -19.40
N LEU A 229 -23.82 -28.31 -18.78
CA LEU A 229 -23.17 -28.62 -17.50
C LEU A 229 -21.66 -28.74 -17.63
N ALA A 230 -21.16 -29.35 -18.72
CA ALA A 230 -19.73 -29.40 -19.02
C ALA A 230 -19.14 -28.00 -19.27
N ASP A 231 -19.83 -27.15 -20.02
CA ASP A 231 -19.47 -25.76 -20.28
C ASP A 231 -19.42 -24.93 -18.99
N LEU A 232 -20.35 -25.17 -18.05
CA LEU A 232 -20.36 -24.54 -16.75
C LEU A 232 -19.19 -25.02 -15.87
N ALA A 233 -18.92 -26.33 -15.84
CA ALA A 233 -17.82 -26.91 -15.08
C ALA A 233 -16.43 -26.48 -15.59
N GLU A 234 -16.30 -26.25 -16.90
CA GLU A 234 -15.05 -25.72 -17.51
C GLU A 234 -14.79 -24.27 -17.10
N VAL A 235 -15.83 -23.44 -17.04
CA VAL A 235 -15.71 -21.99 -16.76
C VAL A 235 -15.71 -21.69 -15.25
N LEU A 236 -16.37 -22.53 -14.46
CA LEU A 236 -16.43 -22.48 -13.00
C LEU A 236 -15.82 -23.79 -12.46
N PRO A 237 -14.48 -23.92 -12.47
CA PRO A 237 -13.85 -25.03 -11.75
C PRO A 237 -14.28 -24.96 -10.28
N GLU A 238 -14.51 -26.11 -9.64
CA GLU A 238 -14.82 -26.17 -8.21
C GLU A 238 -13.74 -25.43 -7.42
N GLY A 239 -14.07 -24.25 -6.92
CA GLY A 239 -13.13 -23.36 -6.27
C GLY A 239 -12.76 -23.85 -4.88
N THR A 240 -11.45 -23.93 -4.61
CA THR A 240 -10.86 -23.91 -3.26
C THR A 240 -10.76 -22.48 -2.71
N ASP A 241 -11.51 -21.53 -3.26
CA ASP A 241 -11.51 -20.15 -2.78
C ASP A 241 -12.24 -20.10 -1.44
N GLU A 242 -11.63 -19.48 -0.42
CA GLU A 242 -12.19 -19.29 0.92
C GLU A 242 -13.55 -18.53 0.89
N ASP A 243 -13.92 -17.92 -0.24
CA ASP A 243 -15.23 -17.30 -0.49
C ASP A 243 -16.31 -18.28 -1.02
N ALA A 244 -15.93 -19.46 -1.53
CA ALA A 244 -16.84 -20.47 -2.09
C ALA A 244 -17.67 -21.19 -1.01
N GLU A 245 -17.26 -21.09 0.25
CA GLU A 245 -17.92 -21.77 1.37
C GLU A 245 -19.35 -21.24 1.63
N THR A 246 -19.70 -20.08 1.06
CA THR A 246 -21.05 -19.50 1.15
C THR A 246 -22.00 -19.90 0.01
N ALA A 247 -21.53 -20.53 -1.07
CA ALA A 247 -22.36 -20.77 -2.27
C ALA A 247 -22.91 -22.21 -2.40
N CYS A 248 -22.24 -23.20 -1.82
CA CYS A 248 -22.75 -24.58 -1.83
C CYS A 248 -22.35 -25.36 -0.57
N GLY A 249 -22.54 -24.73 0.60
CA GLY A 249 -22.30 -25.38 1.89
C GLY A 249 -23.53 -26.14 2.38
N ARG A 250 -23.61 -27.44 2.08
CA ARG A 250 -24.08 -28.58 2.93
C ARG A 250 -25.30 -28.45 3.86
N SER A 251 -26.10 -27.38 3.81
CA SER A 251 -27.24 -27.15 4.72
C SER A 251 -28.58 -27.63 4.16
N CYS A 252 -28.65 -28.01 2.88
CA CYS A 252 -29.88 -28.52 2.28
C CYS A 252 -30.28 -29.94 2.69
N TRP A 253 -29.50 -30.65 3.52
CA TRP A 253 -29.79 -32.04 3.93
C TRP A 253 -30.04 -32.27 5.42
N THR A 254 -30.01 -31.24 6.26
CA THR A 254 -30.47 -31.35 7.65
C THR A 254 -31.60 -30.37 7.86
N GLY A 255 -32.83 -30.89 8.00
CA GLY A 255 -34.05 -30.10 8.19
C GLY A 255 -34.05 -29.30 9.49
N THR A 256 -33.30 -28.20 9.52
CA THR A 256 -33.39 -27.18 10.57
C THR A 256 -32.91 -25.84 10.01
N PRO A 257 -33.74 -24.79 9.94
CA PRO A 257 -33.31 -23.49 9.47
C PRO A 257 -32.44 -22.81 10.54
N PRO A 258 -31.29 -22.20 10.21
CA PRO A 258 -30.63 -21.31 11.14
C PRO A 258 -31.47 -20.04 11.28
N CYS A 259 -31.97 -19.81 12.49
CA CYS A 259 -32.61 -18.56 12.86
C CYS A 259 -31.62 -17.41 12.73
N GLY A 260 -31.94 -16.41 11.90
CA GLY A 260 -31.37 -15.06 12.01
C GLY A 260 -30.60 -14.57 10.80
N ALA A 261 -31.29 -14.30 9.69
CA ALA A 261 -30.78 -13.39 8.66
C ALA A 261 -31.91 -12.48 8.16
N SER A 262 -32.05 -11.32 8.81
CA SER A 262 -32.87 -10.21 8.32
C SER A 262 -32.12 -9.48 7.18
N PRO A 263 -32.73 -9.27 6.00
CA PRO A 263 -32.05 -8.66 4.86
C PRO A 263 -32.11 -7.13 4.93
N ARG A 264 -31.42 -6.52 5.91
CA ARG A 264 -31.20 -5.06 5.94
C ARG A 264 -29.87 -4.68 6.59
N CYS A 265 -28.75 -5.22 6.11
CA CYS A 265 -27.40 -4.67 6.38
C CYS A 265 -26.43 -5.23 5.32
N TRP A 266 -26.32 -4.57 4.17
CA TRP A 266 -25.14 -4.74 3.31
C TRP A 266 -24.11 -3.69 3.73
N PRO A 267 -22.92 -4.06 4.22
CA PRO A 267 -21.87 -3.09 4.50
C PRO A 267 -21.09 -2.81 3.22
N THR A 268 -21.59 -1.90 2.39
CA THR A 268 -20.71 -1.12 1.53
C THR A 268 -20.29 0.13 2.30
N SER A 269 -18.98 0.42 2.27
CA SER A 269 -18.29 1.59 2.82
C SER A 269 -17.97 1.61 4.34
N CYS A 270 -16.80 1.05 4.71
CA CYS A 270 -15.91 1.56 5.78
C CYS A 270 -14.54 0.83 5.71
N PRO A 271 -13.44 1.50 5.30
CA PRO A 271 -12.09 0.93 5.46
C PRO A 271 -11.64 1.11 6.91
N GLY A 272 -11.41 0.01 7.64
CA GLY A 272 -10.70 0.06 8.94
C GLY A 272 -11.32 -0.67 10.15
N ALA A 273 -12.21 -1.65 9.97
CA ALA A 273 -12.71 -2.45 11.10
C ALA A 273 -11.93 -3.77 11.26
N ARG A 274 -11.35 -4.01 12.44
CA ARG A 274 -10.84 -5.33 12.86
C ARG A 274 -11.91 -6.03 13.73
N PRO A 275 -12.11 -7.36 13.59
CA PRO A 275 -13.12 -8.06 14.37
C PRO A 275 -12.62 -8.34 15.80
N GLY A 276 -13.43 -7.98 16.80
CA GLY A 276 -13.29 -8.43 18.18
C GLY A 276 -14.55 -9.22 18.58
N PRO A 277 -14.44 -10.17 19.52
CA PRO A 277 -15.56 -11.02 19.90
C PRO A 277 -16.47 -10.29 20.90
N GLY A 278 -17.77 -10.44 20.74
CA GLY A 278 -18.73 -10.05 21.77
C GLY A 278 -19.72 -8.98 21.32
N SER A 279 -20.96 -9.42 21.19
CA SER A 279 -22.17 -8.63 21.05
C SER A 279 -22.23 -7.47 22.05
N GLN A 280 -22.17 -6.23 21.55
CA GLN A 280 -22.82 -5.03 22.13
C GLN A 280 -22.58 -3.81 21.22
N CYS A 281 -23.47 -3.56 20.27
CA CYS A 281 -23.49 -2.34 19.46
C CYS A 281 -24.12 -1.18 20.26
N TRP A 282 -23.29 -0.31 20.84
CA TRP A 282 -23.71 1.04 21.24
C TRP A 282 -23.48 2.03 20.09
N ARG A 283 -24.51 2.81 19.77
CA ARG A 283 -24.49 3.86 18.74
C ARG A 283 -23.71 5.10 19.20
N ARG A 284 -23.02 5.76 18.26
CA ARG A 284 -23.27 7.17 17.90
C ARG A 284 -22.51 7.55 16.63
N CYS A 285 -23.22 7.76 15.52
CA CYS A 285 -22.76 8.66 14.46
C CYS A 285 -23.92 9.57 14.07
N GLY A 286 -23.79 10.84 14.45
CA GLY A 286 -24.79 11.87 14.22
C GLY A 286 -24.62 12.48 12.85
N SER A 287 -25.21 11.90 11.81
CA SER A 287 -25.33 12.56 10.51
C SER A 287 -26.32 11.83 9.60
N CYS A 288 -27.62 11.90 9.90
CA CYS A 288 -28.64 11.58 8.89
C CYS A 288 -29.89 12.45 9.11
N ARG A 289 -29.90 13.61 8.45
CA ARG A 289 -31.09 14.45 8.27
C ARG A 289 -32.01 13.79 7.24
N ARG A 290 -32.84 12.84 7.67
CA ARG A 290 -34.08 12.46 6.96
C ARG A 290 -34.80 11.42 7.79
N CYS A 291 -35.74 11.88 8.62
CA CYS A 291 -36.97 11.18 9.00
C CYS A 291 -37.70 12.09 10.01
N ARG A 292 -38.65 12.89 9.51
CA ARG A 292 -39.74 13.45 10.33
C ARG A 292 -40.84 12.40 10.38
N PRO A 293 -41.48 12.19 11.54
CA PRO A 293 -42.91 11.90 11.57
C PRO A 293 -43.65 13.03 12.28
N GLY A 294 -44.66 13.57 11.62
CA GLY A 294 -45.69 14.40 12.27
C GLY A 294 -46.90 13.53 12.61
N ALA A 295 -47.49 13.75 13.78
CA ALA A 295 -48.92 14.07 13.99
C ALA A 295 -49.32 13.92 15.48
N SER A 296 -49.95 14.99 15.97
CA SER A 296 -50.91 15.11 17.09
C SER A 296 -50.49 14.74 18.53
N ARG A 297 -50.44 15.74 19.41
CA ARG A 297 -51.56 16.16 20.28
C ARG A 297 -51.25 17.52 20.92
N ASP A 298 -52.34 18.19 21.27
CA ASP A 298 -52.54 19.63 21.39
C ASP A 298 -52.43 20.09 22.88
N PRO A 299 -52.83 21.31 23.31
CA PRO A 299 -51.94 22.33 23.88
C PRO A 299 -52.22 22.67 25.38
N SER A 300 -51.29 23.35 26.06
CA SER A 300 -51.64 24.38 27.08
C SER A 300 -50.42 25.12 27.67
N THR A 301 -50.57 26.46 27.68
CA THR A 301 -50.13 27.46 28.69
C THR A 301 -48.63 27.79 28.84
N SER A 302 -48.21 28.94 28.30
CA SER A 302 -47.86 30.22 29.02
C SER A 302 -46.43 30.20 29.60
N THR A 303 -45.48 31.10 29.30
CA THR A 303 -45.46 32.59 29.33
C THR A 303 -44.08 33.07 28.77
N PRO A 304 -43.92 34.30 28.24
CA PRO A 304 -42.62 34.81 27.77
C PRO A 304 -41.87 35.61 28.86
N GLY A 305 -40.53 35.66 28.83
CA GLY A 305 -39.79 36.66 29.60
C GLY A 305 -38.28 36.42 29.78
N CYS A 306 -37.52 37.40 29.27
CA CYS A 306 -36.08 37.68 29.42
C CYS A 306 -35.11 36.98 28.47
#